data_AF-A0A4Q6AUF9-F1
#
_entry.id   AF-A0A4Q6AUF9-F1
#
_cell.length_a   1.000
_cell.length_b   1.000
_cell.length_c   1.000
_cell.angle_alpha   90.00
_cell.angle_beta   90.00
_cell.angle_gamma   90.00
#
_symmetry.space_group_name_H-M   'P 1'
#
loop_
_entity.id
_entity.type
_entity.pdbx_description
1 polymer ?
#
loop_
_entity_poly.entity_id
_entity_poly.type
_entity_poly.pdbx_seq_one_letter_code
_entity_poly.pdbx_strand_id
1 'polypeptide(L)'
;MGVKIFLIRKDKQTMLDKITTLDQLKSLTLGQGHDWPDTLIFKQAGFRVMTSPTYEGLFKMLATSRFDLFPRALPEIWDEAKIHAEEKLVVEPNFAVIYNLPAYIFVSKKNEALAKRLTEGFEIAIKDGSFHKLFMTRHGENIAKAQLKSRKLFYIENPTLPPEYKNVR
;
A
#
# COMPACT_ATOMS: atom_id res chain seq x y z
N MET A 1 1.74 1.29 -9.36
CA MET A 1 1.65 0.04 -8.57
C MET A 1 1.48 0.40 -7.11
N GLY A 2 0.54 -0.24 -6.42
CA GLY A 2 0.41 -0.15 -4.97
C GLY A 2 1.35 -1.16 -4.32
N VAL A 3 2.29 -0.67 -3.51
CA VAL A 3 3.16 -1.52 -2.68
C VAL A 3 2.75 -1.34 -1.23
N LYS A 4 2.32 -2.42 -0.60
CA LYS A 4 1.95 -2.46 0.82
C LYS A 4 2.94 -3.30 1.59
N ILE A 5 3.55 -2.69 2.60
CA ILE A 5 4.28 -3.38 3.67
C ILE A 5 3.52 -3.17 4.97
N PHE A 6 3.86 -3.93 6.00
CA PHE A 6 2.97 -4.10 7.14
C PHE A 6 3.56 -3.54 8.42
N LEU A 7 2.75 -2.84 9.20
CA LEU A 7 3.01 -2.70 10.63
C LEU A 7 2.50 -3.95 11.34
N ILE A 8 3.29 -4.42 12.28
CA ILE A 8 3.02 -5.60 13.08
C ILE A 8 3.37 -5.31 14.55
N ARG A 9 2.86 -6.13 15.46
CA ARG A 9 3.41 -6.17 16.81
C ARG A 9 4.77 -6.87 16.78
N LYS A 10 5.76 -6.32 17.46
CA LYS A 10 7.14 -6.84 17.49
C LYS A 10 7.24 -8.31 17.90
N ASP A 11 6.37 -8.78 18.80
CA ASP A 11 6.34 -10.17 19.28
C ASP A 11 5.78 -11.18 18.27
N LYS A 12 5.21 -10.71 17.15
CA LYS A 12 4.69 -11.58 16.08
C LYS A 12 5.73 -11.95 15.03
N GLN A 13 6.89 -11.32 15.03
CA GLN A 13 7.90 -11.50 13.97
C GLN A 13 8.25 -12.98 13.74
N THR A 14 8.57 -13.74 14.79
CA THR A 14 8.95 -15.17 14.66
C THR A 14 7.85 -16.05 14.06
N MET A 15 6.58 -15.70 14.28
CA MET A 15 5.46 -16.40 13.64
C MET A 15 5.38 -16.01 12.16
N LEU A 16 5.52 -14.72 11.86
CA LEU A 16 5.43 -14.16 10.52
C LEU A 16 6.61 -14.56 9.61
N ASP A 17 7.79 -14.83 10.18
CA ASP A 17 8.96 -15.34 9.45
C ASP A 17 8.67 -16.68 8.75
N LYS A 18 7.65 -17.42 9.20
CA LYS A 18 7.22 -18.71 8.62
C LYS A 18 6.29 -18.54 7.43
N ILE A 19 5.80 -17.33 7.16
CA ILE A 19 4.89 -17.06 6.04
C ILE A 19 5.69 -17.10 4.74
N THR A 20 5.44 -18.14 3.95
CA THR A 20 6.13 -18.36 2.69
C THR A 20 5.23 -18.35 1.47
N THR A 21 3.91 -18.39 1.66
CA THR A 21 2.90 -18.46 0.60
C THR A 21 1.80 -17.41 0.80
N LEU A 22 1.11 -17.06 -0.29
CA LEU A 22 0.00 -16.10 -0.24
C LEU A 22 -1.17 -16.65 0.60
N ASP A 23 -1.45 -17.95 0.56
CA ASP A 23 -2.57 -18.53 1.33
C ASP A 23 -2.31 -18.49 2.83
N GLN A 24 -1.07 -18.72 3.26
CA GLN A 24 -0.66 -18.49 4.65
C GLN A 24 -0.85 -17.03 5.05
N LEU A 25 -0.47 -16.09 4.18
CA LEU A 25 -0.67 -14.67 4.43
C LEU A 25 -2.16 -14.31 4.52
N LYS A 26 -3.02 -14.86 3.66
CA LYS A 26 -4.48 -14.66 3.68
C LYS A 26 -5.16 -15.25 4.93
N SER A 27 -4.52 -16.20 5.59
CA SER A 27 -5.02 -16.75 6.86
C SER A 27 -4.93 -15.75 8.03
N LEU A 28 -4.05 -14.75 7.91
CA LEU A 28 -3.90 -13.65 8.86
C LEU A 28 -4.97 -12.59 8.64
N THR A 29 -5.26 -11.83 9.69
CA THR A 29 -6.25 -10.76 9.66
C THR A 29 -5.57 -9.42 9.38
N LEU A 30 -6.05 -8.70 8.37
CA LEU A 30 -5.61 -7.34 8.07
C LEU A 30 -6.48 -6.30 8.77
N GLY A 31 -5.86 -5.24 9.29
CA GLY A 31 -6.57 -4.02 9.71
C GLY A 31 -6.65 -3.01 8.57
N GLN A 32 -7.82 -2.40 8.36
CA GLN A 32 -8.02 -1.38 7.32
C GLN A 32 -8.98 -0.27 7.75
N GLY A 33 -8.85 0.92 7.17
CA GLY A 33 -9.90 1.94 7.29
C GLY A 33 -11.19 1.49 6.59
N HIS A 34 -12.34 1.72 7.21
CA HIS A 34 -13.65 1.36 6.66
C HIS A 34 -13.84 1.87 5.22
N ASP A 35 -13.50 3.13 4.98
CA ASP A 35 -13.75 3.84 3.71
C ASP A 35 -12.56 3.82 2.76
N TRP A 36 -11.50 3.07 3.09
CA TRP A 36 -10.31 3.05 2.25
C TRP A 36 -10.52 2.18 1.01
N PRO A 37 -10.12 2.63 -0.20
CA PRO A 37 -10.27 1.85 -1.42
C PRO A 37 -9.63 0.46 -1.34
N ASP A 38 -8.49 0.37 -0.63
CA ASP A 38 -7.72 -0.86 -0.44
C ASP A 38 -8.51 -1.96 0.27
N THR A 39 -9.47 -1.59 1.13
CA THR A 39 -10.29 -2.54 1.89
C THR A 39 -11.03 -3.52 0.98
N LEU A 40 -11.60 -3.02 -0.12
CA LEU A 40 -12.32 -3.85 -1.08
C LEU A 40 -11.36 -4.77 -1.84
N ILE A 41 -10.19 -4.25 -2.21
CA ILE A 41 -9.14 -5.00 -2.93
C ILE A 41 -8.70 -6.21 -2.10
N PHE A 42 -8.35 -6.00 -0.83
CA PHE A 42 -7.93 -7.09 0.07
C PHE A 42 -9.06 -8.10 0.32
N LYS A 43 -10.29 -7.65 0.56
CA LYS A 43 -11.44 -8.54 0.74
C LYS A 43 -11.67 -9.42 -0.50
N GLN A 44 -11.67 -8.84 -1.70
CA GLN A 44 -11.88 -9.59 -2.94
C GLN A 44 -10.70 -10.49 -3.31
N ALA A 45 -9.48 -10.13 -2.89
CA ALA A 45 -8.34 -11.03 -2.97
C ALA A 45 -8.40 -12.20 -1.97
N GLY A 46 -9.42 -12.26 -1.09
CA GLY A 46 -9.66 -13.36 -0.15
C GLY A 46 -8.96 -13.21 1.20
N PHE A 47 -8.53 -12.00 1.57
CA PHE A 47 -8.00 -11.74 2.91
C PHE A 47 -9.12 -11.59 3.93
N ARG A 48 -8.85 -11.99 5.17
CA ARG A 48 -9.64 -11.57 6.33
C ARG A 48 -9.33 -10.10 6.62
N VAL A 49 -10.33 -9.24 6.64
CA VAL A 49 -10.15 -7.80 6.86
C VAL A 49 -11.07 -7.32 7.96
N MET A 50 -10.50 -6.72 8.99
CA MET A 50 -11.23 -5.97 10.00
C MET A 50 -11.08 -4.47 9.76
N THR A 51 -12.18 -3.76 9.95
CA THR A 51 -12.25 -2.33 9.66
C THR A 51 -12.42 -1.48 10.92
N SER A 52 -11.84 -0.29 10.90
CA SER A 52 -12.09 0.78 11.88
C SER A 52 -12.56 2.04 11.15
N PRO A 53 -13.48 2.83 11.72
CA PRO A 53 -13.83 4.14 11.17
C PRO A 53 -12.75 5.20 11.45
N THR A 54 -11.83 4.96 12.39
CA THR A 54 -10.77 5.91 12.75
C THR A 54 -9.38 5.36 12.47
N TYR A 55 -8.51 6.23 11.95
CA TYR A 55 -7.11 5.96 11.68
C TYR A 55 -6.35 5.56 12.96
N GLU A 56 -6.42 6.39 14.01
CA GLU A 56 -5.80 6.11 15.32
C GLU A 56 -6.32 4.82 15.98
N GLY A 57 -7.58 4.48 15.74
CA GLY A 57 -8.17 3.23 16.24
C GLY A 57 -7.45 2.00 15.71
N LEU A 58 -6.93 2.03 14.48
CA LEU A 58 -6.24 0.89 13.86
C LEU A 58 -4.93 0.55 14.57
N PHE A 59 -4.14 1.54 14.96
CA PHE A 59 -2.89 1.30 15.71
C PHE A 59 -3.16 0.67 17.07
N LYS A 60 -4.17 1.17 17.80
CA LYS A 60 -4.62 0.59 19.08
C LYS A 60 -5.13 -0.84 18.89
N MET A 61 -5.90 -1.09 17.83
CA MET A 61 -6.39 -2.42 17.50
C MET A 61 -5.25 -3.39 17.17
N LEU A 62 -4.24 -2.94 16.41
CA LEU A 62 -3.04 -3.75 16.15
C LEU A 62 -2.32 -4.06 17.46
N ALA A 63 -2.03 -3.05 18.27
CA ALA A 63 -1.34 -3.19 19.56
C ALA A 63 -2.06 -4.15 20.52
N THR A 64 -3.39 -4.17 20.48
CA THR A 64 -4.25 -5.05 21.30
C THR A 64 -4.61 -6.38 20.63
N SER A 65 -3.92 -6.75 19.54
CA SER A 65 -4.07 -8.05 18.86
C SER A 65 -5.44 -8.31 18.26
N ARG A 66 -6.17 -7.25 17.88
CA ARG A 66 -7.46 -7.38 17.21
C ARG A 66 -7.27 -7.92 15.79
N PHE A 67 -6.20 -7.54 15.11
CA PHE A 67 -5.75 -8.13 13.84
C PHE A 67 -4.23 -8.32 13.86
N ASP A 68 -3.70 -8.99 12.84
CA ASP A 68 -2.30 -9.43 12.79
C ASP A 68 -1.39 -8.45 12.05
N LEU A 69 -1.88 -7.87 10.95
CA LEU A 69 -1.10 -7.04 10.03
C LEU A 69 -1.85 -5.75 9.70
N PHE A 70 -1.15 -4.62 9.68
CA PHE A 70 -1.69 -3.36 9.17
C PHE A 70 -0.98 -2.95 7.88
N PRO A 71 -1.62 -3.08 6.70
CA PRO A 71 -1.01 -2.71 5.42
C PRO A 71 -0.90 -1.19 5.28
N ARG A 72 0.30 -0.67 5.06
CA ARG A 72 0.59 0.76 4.90
C ARG A 72 1.35 1.04 3.61
N ALA A 73 1.27 2.26 3.10
CA ALA A 73 2.05 2.69 1.94
C ALA A 73 3.49 3.08 2.35
N LEU A 74 4.44 2.93 1.44
CA LEU A 74 5.85 3.27 1.70
C LEU A 74 6.06 4.71 2.23
N PRO A 75 5.35 5.75 1.75
CA PRO A 75 5.58 7.11 2.22
C PRO A 75 5.25 7.33 3.71
N GLU A 76 4.40 6.48 4.29
CA GLU A 76 3.78 6.71 5.61
C GLU A 76 4.42 5.83 6.71
N ILE A 77 4.72 4.58 6.37
CA ILE A 77 4.88 3.51 7.35
C ILE A 77 6.02 3.70 8.37
N TRP A 78 7.15 4.29 7.99
CA TRP A 78 8.27 4.44 8.92
C TRP A 78 8.02 5.54 9.95
N ASP A 79 7.37 6.63 9.54
CA ASP A 79 6.99 7.70 10.46
C ASP A 79 5.90 7.19 11.41
N GLU A 80 4.92 6.43 10.90
CA GLU A 80 3.92 5.73 11.71
C GLU A 80 4.55 4.76 12.72
N ALA A 81 5.51 3.93 12.29
CA ALA A 81 6.21 3.01 13.19
C ALA A 81 6.99 3.76 14.29
N LYS A 82 7.57 4.91 13.96
CA LYS A 82 8.30 5.75 14.92
C LYS A 82 7.34 6.39 15.93
N ILE A 83 6.19 6.90 15.47
CA ILE A 83 5.16 7.50 16.33
C ILE A 83 4.61 6.46 17.30
N HIS A 84 4.40 5.22 16.84
CA HIS A 84 3.81 4.15 17.65
C HIS A 84 4.84 3.14 18.18
N ALA A 85 6.08 3.58 18.41
CA ALA A 85 7.15 2.72 18.90
C ALA A 85 6.88 2.21 20.33
N GLU A 86 6.23 3.02 21.17
CA GLU A 86 5.87 2.68 22.56
C GLU A 86 4.83 1.54 22.63
N GLU A 87 3.95 1.44 21.62
CA GLU A 87 3.01 0.33 21.44
C GLU A 87 3.67 -0.94 20.88
N LYS A 88 5.00 -0.94 20.73
CA LYS A 88 5.82 -2.03 20.19
C LYS A 88 5.41 -2.42 18.76
N LEU A 89 4.97 -1.43 17.98
CA LEU A 89 4.67 -1.61 16.57
C LEU A 89 5.95 -1.42 15.74
N VAL A 90 6.18 -2.33 14.80
CA VAL A 90 7.37 -2.32 13.94
C VAL A 90 6.99 -2.63 12.50
N VAL A 91 7.86 -2.23 11.58
CA VAL A 91 7.73 -2.59 10.15
C VAL A 91 8.15 -4.04 9.97
N GLU A 92 7.25 -4.87 9.44
CA GLU A 92 7.55 -6.25 9.03
C GLU A 92 8.62 -6.21 7.92
N PRO A 93 9.72 -6.99 8.00
CA PRO A 93 10.84 -6.89 7.07
C PRO A 93 10.80 -7.83 5.87
N ASN A 94 10.01 -8.91 5.88
CA ASN A 94 10.21 -10.05 4.99
C ASN A 94 9.29 -10.08 3.77
N PHE A 95 8.12 -9.45 3.80
CA PHE A 95 7.18 -9.53 2.68
C PHE A 95 6.47 -8.22 2.36
N ALA A 96 5.90 -8.18 1.16
CA ALA A 96 5.07 -7.08 0.67
C ALA A 96 3.92 -7.64 -0.18
N VAL A 97 2.80 -6.94 -0.18
CA VAL A 97 1.70 -7.18 -1.13
C VAL A 97 1.72 -6.09 -2.19
N ILE A 98 1.60 -6.52 -3.44
CA ILE A 98 1.65 -5.68 -4.62
C ILE A 98 0.39 -5.88 -5.45
N TYR A 99 -0.21 -4.77 -5.89
CA TYR A 99 -1.31 -4.77 -6.86
C TYR A 99 -1.26 -3.56 -7.76
N ASN A 100 -1.96 -3.63 -8.89
CA ASN A 100 -2.05 -2.47 -9.77
C ASN A 100 -2.90 -1.38 -9.10
N LEU A 101 -2.34 -0.18 -9.00
CA LEU A 101 -2.98 0.99 -8.41
C LEU A 101 -2.46 2.22 -9.16
N PRO A 102 -3.02 2.51 -10.34
CA PRO A 102 -2.71 3.73 -11.09
C PRO A 102 -3.26 4.95 -10.35
N ALA A 103 -2.52 6.06 -10.44
CA ALA A 103 -2.96 7.36 -9.94
C ALA A 103 -3.48 8.21 -11.11
N TYR A 104 -4.65 8.82 -10.94
CA TYR A 104 -5.29 9.65 -11.95
C TYR A 104 -5.63 11.02 -11.37
N ILE A 105 -5.56 12.04 -12.23
CA ILE A 105 -6.12 13.36 -11.94
C ILE A 105 -7.46 13.45 -12.66
N PHE A 106 -8.51 13.71 -11.90
CA PHE A 106 -9.85 13.88 -12.43
C PHE A 106 -10.17 15.36 -12.62
N VAL A 107 -10.71 15.70 -13.78
CA VAL A 107 -11.22 17.04 -14.11
C VAL A 107 -12.69 16.95 -14.50
N SER A 108 -13.37 18.10 -14.50
CA SER A 108 -14.76 18.17 -14.99
C SER A 108 -14.86 17.69 -16.43
N LYS A 109 -15.89 16.87 -16.73
CA LYS A 109 -16.20 16.42 -18.10
C LYS A 109 -16.41 17.57 -19.10
N LYS A 110 -16.75 18.77 -18.61
CA LYS A 110 -16.96 19.95 -19.45
C LYS A 110 -15.67 20.73 -19.74
N ASN A 111 -14.54 20.35 -19.14
CA ASN A 111 -13.27 21.07 -19.28
C ASN A 111 -12.22 20.21 -20.01
N GLU A 112 -12.51 19.89 -21.27
CA GLU A 112 -11.64 19.09 -22.13
C GLU A 112 -10.30 19.78 -22.38
N ALA A 113 -10.28 21.11 -22.44
CA ALA A 113 -9.05 21.88 -22.61
C ALA A 113 -8.05 21.65 -21.46
N LEU A 114 -8.53 21.65 -20.21
CA LEU A 114 -7.71 21.33 -19.05
C LEU A 114 -7.25 19.87 -19.07
N ALA A 115 -8.14 18.93 -19.40
CA ALA A 115 -7.79 17.52 -19.51
C ALA A 115 -6.61 17.32 -20.48
N LYS A 116 -6.75 17.86 -21.70
CA LYS A 116 -5.71 17.79 -22.74
C LYS A 116 -4.39 18.42 -22.27
N ARG A 117 -4.46 19.61 -21.67
CA ARG A 117 -3.26 20.32 -21.19
C ARG A 117 -2.52 19.55 -20.11
N LEU A 118 -3.24 18.94 -19.16
CA LEU A 118 -2.65 18.09 -18.13
C LEU A 118 -2.02 16.85 -18.75
N THR A 119 -2.73 16.16 -19.64
CA THR A 119 -2.22 14.97 -20.34
C THR A 119 -0.92 15.26 -21.07
N GLU A 120 -0.90 16.28 -21.93
CA GLU A 120 0.32 16.68 -22.67
C GLU A 120 1.47 17.02 -21.72
N GLY A 121 1.20 17.77 -20.64
CA GLY A 121 2.21 18.12 -19.65
C GLY A 121 2.82 16.91 -18.95
N PHE A 122 1.99 15.94 -18.53
CA PHE A 122 2.48 14.70 -17.92
C PHE A 122 3.24 13.83 -18.92
N GLU A 123 2.78 13.72 -20.16
CA GLU A 123 3.48 12.97 -21.21
C GLU A 123 4.86 13.54 -21.48
N ILE A 124 4.98 14.87 -21.57
CA ILE A 124 6.28 15.56 -21.68
C ILE A 124 7.15 15.24 -20.46
N ALA A 125 6.63 15.42 -19.25
CA ALA A 125 7.39 15.22 -18.02
C ALA A 125 7.84 13.76 -17.81
N ILE A 126 7.06 12.79 -18.30
CA ILE A 126 7.42 11.38 -18.31
C ILE A 126 8.52 11.14 -19.36
N LYS A 127 8.32 11.63 -20.59
CA LYS A 127 9.24 11.41 -21.72
C LYS A 127 10.61 12.05 -21.50
N ASP A 128 10.66 13.23 -20.90
CA ASP A 128 11.90 13.95 -20.60
C ASP A 128 12.54 13.56 -19.26
N GLY A 129 11.87 12.69 -18.48
CA GLY A 129 12.36 12.16 -17.21
C GLY A 129 12.21 13.10 -16.00
N SER A 130 11.69 14.31 -16.17
CA SER A 130 11.49 15.27 -15.08
C SER A 130 10.50 14.76 -14.03
N PHE A 131 9.48 14.01 -14.44
CA PHE A 131 8.56 13.33 -13.52
C PHE A 131 9.29 12.32 -12.64
N HIS A 132 10.09 11.44 -13.26
CA HIS A 132 10.85 10.42 -12.53
C HIS A 132 11.84 11.06 -11.55
N LYS A 133 12.54 12.11 -11.97
CA LYS A 133 13.45 12.86 -11.10
C LYS A 133 12.73 13.42 -9.88
N LEU A 134 11.61 14.11 -10.08
CA LEU A 134 10.81 14.66 -8.98
C LEU A 134 10.29 13.55 -8.05
N PHE A 135 9.78 12.46 -8.61
CA PHE A 135 9.30 11.30 -7.86
C PHE A 135 10.41 10.70 -6.98
N MET A 136 11.60 10.49 -7.53
CA MET A 136 12.74 9.96 -6.78
C MET A 136 13.26 10.93 -5.72
N THR A 137 13.22 12.24 -5.96
CA THR A 137 13.54 13.24 -4.92
C THR A 137 12.59 13.17 -3.73
N ARG A 138 11.31 12.82 -3.94
CA ARG A 138 10.31 12.75 -2.87
C ARG A 138 10.18 11.39 -2.21
N HIS A 139 10.38 10.31 -2.96
CA HIS A 139 10.05 8.95 -2.51
C HIS A 139 11.23 7.98 -2.58
N GLY A 140 12.37 8.36 -3.17
CA GLY A 140 13.52 7.48 -3.38
C GLY A 140 14.07 6.89 -2.08
N GLU A 141 14.11 7.68 -1.01
CA GLU A 141 14.57 7.21 0.30
C GLU A 141 13.67 6.11 0.86
N ASN A 142 12.35 6.31 0.83
CA ASN A 142 11.37 5.33 1.31
C ASN A 142 11.37 4.07 0.43
N ILE A 143 11.58 4.20 -0.89
CA ILE A 143 11.76 3.06 -1.79
C ILE A 143 13.02 2.27 -1.45
N ALA A 144 14.13 2.94 -1.17
CA ALA A 144 15.38 2.29 -0.76
C ALA A 144 15.22 1.58 0.60
N LYS A 145 14.61 2.25 1.59
CA LYS A 145 14.29 1.67 2.91
C LYS A 145 13.37 0.46 2.83
N ALA A 146 12.49 0.41 1.83
CA ALA A 146 11.59 -0.73 1.63
C ALA A 146 12.33 -2.03 1.33
N GLN A 147 13.54 -1.97 0.76
CA GLN A 147 14.35 -3.14 0.39
C GLN A 147 13.54 -4.22 -0.35
N LEU A 148 12.68 -3.83 -1.30
CA LEU A 148 11.73 -4.75 -1.95
C LEU A 148 12.40 -5.97 -2.61
N LYS A 149 13.67 -5.84 -3.02
CA LYS A 149 14.45 -6.95 -3.59
C LYS A 149 14.75 -8.07 -2.58
N SER A 150 14.77 -7.74 -1.29
CA SER A 150 15.02 -8.68 -0.19
C SER A 150 13.72 -9.24 0.40
N ARG A 151 12.56 -8.74 -0.03
CA ARG A 151 11.24 -9.16 0.43
C ARG A 151 10.64 -10.19 -0.50
N LYS A 152 9.84 -11.08 0.06
CA LYS A 152 8.88 -11.90 -0.68
C LYS A 152 7.73 -11.02 -1.17
N LEU A 153 7.51 -11.03 -2.48
CA LEU A 153 6.49 -10.22 -3.12
C LEU A 153 5.27 -11.08 -3.44
N PHE A 154 4.13 -10.72 -2.86
CA PHE A 154 2.85 -11.35 -3.13
C PHE A 154 2.01 -10.45 -4.02
N TYR A 155 1.68 -10.94 -5.21
CA TYR A 155 0.88 -10.18 -6.17
C TYR A 155 -0.60 -10.56 -6.03
N ILE A 156 -1.46 -9.56 -5.98
CA ILE A 156 -2.91 -9.72 -5.97
C ILE A 156 -3.55 -8.88 -7.07
N GLU A 157 -4.72 -9.29 -7.53
CA GLU A 157 -5.47 -8.52 -8.50
C GLU A 157 -6.12 -7.30 -7.83
N ASN A 158 -6.21 -6.20 -8.59
CA ASN A 158 -7.06 -5.08 -8.22
C ASN A 158 -8.35 -5.12 -9.08
N PRO A 159 -9.43 -5.70 -8.56
CA PRO A 159 -10.68 -5.85 -9.29
C PRO A 159 -11.47 -4.54 -9.45
N THR A 160 -11.10 -3.48 -8.71
CA THR A 160 -11.77 -2.17 -8.80
C THR A 160 -11.33 -1.36 -10.02
N LEU A 161 -10.30 -1.83 -10.74
CA LEU A 161 -9.87 -1.19 -11.98
C LEU A 161 -10.87 -1.47 -13.11
N PRO A 162 -11.32 -0.42 -13.83
CA PRO A 162 -12.06 -0.61 -15.07
C PRO A 162 -11.30 -1.52 -16.04
N PRO A 163 -11.99 -2.34 -16.86
CA PRO A 163 -11.35 -3.33 -17.74
C PRO A 163 -10.24 -2.77 -18.62
N GLU A 164 -10.42 -1.54 -19.13
CA GLU A 164 -9.46 -0.80 -19.95
C GLU A 164 -8.12 -0.49 -19.24
N TYR A 165 -8.09 -0.53 -17.90
CA TYR A 165 -6.91 -0.24 -17.09
C TYR A 165 -6.29 -1.47 -16.40
N LYS A 166 -6.84 -2.67 -16.63
CA LYS A 166 -6.33 -3.91 -16.01
C LYS A 166 -4.97 -4.36 -16.55
N ASN A 167 -4.60 -3.92 -17.76
CA ASN A 167 -3.39 -4.38 -18.48
C ASN A 167 -2.25 -3.36 -18.55
N VAL A 168 -2.33 -2.24 -17.82
CA VAL A 168 -1.22 -1.28 -17.74
C VAL A 168 -0.15 -1.88 -16.83
N ARG A 169 0.90 -2.44 -17.44
CA ARG A 169 2.07 -3.03 -16.76
C ARG A 169 3.12 -1.96 -16.45
#